data_AF-A0A0Q8MX03-F1
#
_entry.id   AF-A0A0Q8MX03-F1
#
_cell.length_a   1.000
_cell.length_b   1.000
_cell.length_c   1.000
_cell.angle_alpha   90.00
_cell.angle_beta   90.00
_cell.angle_gamma   90.00
#
_symmetry.space_group_name_H-M   'P 1'
#
loop_
_entity.id
_entity.type
_entity.pdbx_description
1 polymer ?
#
loop_
_entity_poly.entity_id
_entity_poly.type
_entity_poly.pdbx_seq_one_letter_code
_entity_poly.pdbx_strand_id
1 'polypeptide(L)'
;MVAAALTILPSEGSAGSMLRASRSIGAPIGFPSACARYAWLCHNQGGGKIGDDAAMPLLQRVNRSVNASVRPALDITTSGKSEYWSLPIDSRGDCEDYALLKLKTLLDSGFPSNKLSMSVVLDRRGNNHVVLLARLKAGDYVLDNLSGSVRTWESTGYTFLASQNFSNKGAWQVTLAGPRAGQFSGT
;
A
#
# COMPACT_ATOMS: atom_id res chain seq x y z
N MET A 1 -26.78 40.83 29.89
CA MET A 1 -25.95 40.20 28.85
C MET A 1 -25.55 38.82 29.37
N VAL A 2 -26.04 37.75 28.76
CA VAL A 2 -25.71 36.37 29.16
C VAL A 2 -24.58 35.90 28.26
N ALA A 3 -23.40 35.66 28.84
CA ALA A 3 -22.24 35.16 28.10
C ALA A 3 -22.46 33.67 27.77
N ALA A 4 -22.52 33.34 26.48
CA ALA A 4 -22.56 31.96 26.01
C ALA A 4 -21.15 31.36 26.11
N ALA A 5 -20.99 30.36 26.98
CA ALA A 5 -19.76 29.57 27.05
C ALA A 5 -19.69 28.63 25.85
N LEU A 6 -18.71 28.84 24.98
CA LEU A 6 -18.46 28.00 23.81
C LEU A 6 -17.70 26.73 24.27
N THR A 7 -18.40 25.63 24.45
CA THR A 7 -17.79 24.32 24.71
C THR A 7 -17.09 23.83 23.45
N ILE A 8 -15.76 23.85 23.44
CA ILE A 8 -14.93 23.25 22.39
C ILE A 8 -14.99 21.73 22.59
N LEU A 9 -15.70 21.02 21.72
CA LEU A 9 -15.63 19.57 21.66
C LEU A 9 -14.27 19.17 21.06
N PRO A 10 -13.56 18.18 21.63
CA PRO A 10 -12.35 17.67 21.03
C PRO A 10 -12.72 17.03 19.68
N SER A 11 -11.97 17.40 18.63
CA SER A 11 -12.05 16.72 17.34
C SER A 11 -11.50 15.31 17.52
N GLU A 12 -12.38 14.31 17.55
CA GLU A 12 -11.97 12.93 17.36
C GLU A 12 -11.33 12.82 15.97
N GLY A 13 -10.00 12.71 15.92
CA GLY A 13 -9.30 12.37 14.70
C GLY A 13 -9.87 11.05 14.20
N SER A 14 -10.47 11.04 13.00
CA SER A 14 -11.02 9.82 12.41
C SER A 14 -9.95 8.74 12.43
N ALA A 15 -10.15 7.72 13.26
CA ALA A 15 -9.44 6.45 13.08
C ALA A 15 -9.74 5.96 11.66
N GLY A 16 -8.73 5.37 11.00
CA GLY A 16 -8.96 4.71 9.71
C GLY A 16 -9.84 3.47 9.89
N SER A 17 -10.31 2.92 8.78
CA SER A 17 -10.94 1.60 8.74
C SER A 17 -10.03 0.58 8.05
N MET A 18 -10.33 -0.71 8.21
CA MET A 18 -9.69 -1.76 7.43
C MET A 18 -10.44 -1.99 6.13
N LEU A 19 -9.69 -2.14 5.03
CA LEU A 19 -10.23 -2.55 3.75
C LEU A 19 -10.79 -3.97 3.85
N ARG A 20 -12.02 -4.15 3.36
CA ARG A 20 -12.70 -5.44 3.32
C ARG A 20 -12.43 -6.11 1.99
N ALA A 21 -11.76 -7.26 2.03
CA ALA A 21 -11.64 -8.14 0.88
C ALA A 21 -12.91 -8.96 0.71
N SER A 22 -13.25 -9.28 -0.54
CA SER A 22 -14.40 -10.11 -0.90
C SER A 22 -13.95 -11.44 -1.51
N ARG A 23 -14.01 -11.58 -2.83
CA ARG A 23 -13.67 -12.80 -3.58
C ARG A 23 -12.21 -12.85 -3.99
N SER A 24 -11.69 -14.05 -4.22
CA SER A 24 -10.36 -14.26 -4.82
C SER A 24 -10.32 -13.77 -6.27
N ILE A 25 -9.15 -13.32 -6.71
CA ILE A 25 -8.86 -12.91 -8.08
C ILE A 25 -7.43 -13.32 -8.45
N GLY A 26 -7.13 -13.39 -9.75
CA GLY A 26 -5.76 -13.56 -10.24
C GLY A 26 -4.85 -12.40 -9.82
N ALA A 27 -3.56 -12.70 -9.63
CA ALA A 27 -2.57 -11.68 -9.36
C ALA A 27 -2.33 -10.78 -10.58
N PRO A 28 -1.84 -9.53 -10.38
CA PRO A 28 -1.36 -8.69 -11.47
C PRO A 28 -0.30 -9.40 -12.31
N ILE A 29 -0.21 -9.09 -13.61
CA ILE A 29 0.58 -9.86 -14.58
C ILE A 29 2.07 -9.95 -14.23
N GLY A 30 2.67 -8.91 -13.67
CA GLY A 30 4.07 -8.91 -13.24
C GLY A 30 4.33 -9.70 -11.93
N PHE A 31 3.32 -9.88 -11.08
CA PHE A 31 3.48 -10.42 -9.73
C PHE A 31 4.01 -11.87 -9.69
N PRO A 32 3.51 -12.84 -10.49
CA PRO A 32 4.03 -14.21 -10.45
C PRO A 32 5.53 -14.29 -10.73
N SER A 33 6.02 -13.51 -11.70
CA SER A 33 7.44 -13.46 -12.04
C SER A 33 8.28 -12.83 -10.93
N ALA A 34 7.76 -11.78 -10.29
CA ALA A 34 8.39 -11.17 -9.13
C ALA A 34 8.42 -12.13 -7.93
N CYS A 35 7.34 -12.87 -7.67
CA CYS A 35 7.26 -13.89 -6.62
C CYS A 35 8.30 -15.00 -6.83
N ALA A 36 8.48 -15.47 -8.07
CA ALA A 36 9.51 -16.45 -8.40
C ALA A 36 10.94 -15.93 -8.12
N ARG A 37 11.18 -14.62 -8.30
CA ARG A 37 12.47 -13.97 -8.01
C ARG A 37 12.64 -13.64 -6.52
N TYR A 38 11.54 -13.31 -5.85
CA TYR A 38 11.48 -12.75 -4.51
C TYR A 38 10.49 -13.54 -3.66
N ALA A 39 10.94 -14.66 -3.09
CA ALA A 39 10.07 -15.53 -2.28
C ALA A 39 9.39 -14.78 -1.10
N TRP A 40 10.03 -13.74 -0.55
CA TRP A 40 9.47 -12.90 0.51
C TRP A 40 8.24 -12.08 0.08
N LEU A 41 8.02 -11.89 -1.23
CA LEU A 41 6.86 -11.19 -1.75
C LEU A 41 5.58 -12.01 -1.55
N CYS A 42 5.65 -13.32 -1.77
CA CYS A 42 4.49 -14.21 -1.85
C CYS A 42 4.46 -15.31 -0.79
N HIS A 43 5.45 -15.38 0.09
CA HIS A 43 5.42 -16.22 1.29
C HIS A 43 5.35 -15.37 2.55
N ASN A 44 4.56 -15.81 3.52
CA ASN A 44 4.61 -15.22 4.85
C ASN A 44 6.02 -15.33 5.39
N GLN A 45 6.60 -14.17 5.73
CA GLN A 45 7.81 -14.12 6.51
C GLN A 45 7.38 -13.98 7.97
N GLY A 46 8.00 -14.75 8.86
CA GLY A 46 7.84 -14.50 10.29
C GLY A 46 8.14 -13.02 10.60
N GLY A 47 7.54 -12.48 11.65
CA GLY A 47 7.76 -11.11 12.06
C GLY A 47 7.39 -10.92 13.51
N GLY A 48 8.10 -10.00 14.17
CA GLY A 48 7.82 -9.67 15.56
C GLY A 48 6.46 -8.99 15.71
N LYS A 49 5.97 -8.94 16.95
CA LYS A 49 4.84 -8.06 17.28
C LYS A 49 5.38 -6.62 17.31
N ILE A 50 5.04 -5.82 16.30
CA ILE A 50 5.25 -4.36 16.35
C ILE A 50 3.99 -3.70 16.90
N GLY A 51 4.16 -2.91 17.96
CA GLY A 51 3.12 -2.03 18.49
C GLY A 51 2.92 -0.80 17.59
N ASP A 52 1.71 -0.26 17.57
CA ASP A 52 1.35 0.83 16.65
C ASP A 52 2.22 2.09 16.85
N ASP A 53 2.64 2.37 18.09
CA ASP A 53 3.54 3.50 18.44
C ASP A 53 4.90 3.42 17.75
N ALA A 54 5.42 2.19 17.55
CA ALA A 54 6.67 1.96 16.83
C ALA A 54 6.43 1.83 15.31
N ALA A 55 5.26 1.33 14.93
CA ALA A 55 4.91 1.05 13.54
C ALA A 55 4.79 2.34 12.71
N MET A 56 4.00 3.31 13.16
CA MET A 56 3.73 4.53 12.36
C MET A 56 5.01 5.32 12.03
N PRO A 57 5.93 5.60 12.98
CA PRO A 57 7.19 6.26 12.66
C PRO A 57 8.04 5.47 11.67
N LEU A 58 8.07 4.14 11.76
CA LEU A 58 8.79 3.29 10.82
C LEU A 58 8.20 3.37 9.41
N LEU A 59 6.87 3.26 9.26
CA LEU A 59 6.18 3.41 7.98
C LEU A 59 6.50 4.76 7.33
N GLN A 60 6.44 5.84 8.11
CA GLN A 60 6.75 7.19 7.65
C GLN A 60 8.20 7.37 7.20
N ARG A 61 9.16 6.82 7.96
CA ARG A 61 10.58 6.86 7.59
C ARG A 61 10.83 6.09 6.30
N VAL A 62 10.32 4.86 6.19
CA VAL A 62 10.51 4.04 4.98
C VAL A 62 9.87 4.70 3.77
N ASN A 63 8.63 5.22 3.89
CA ASN A 63 7.96 5.89 2.77
C ASN A 63 8.79 7.06 2.23
N ARG A 64 9.25 7.95 3.13
CA ARG A 64 10.07 9.10 2.72
C ARG A 64 11.43 8.69 2.15
N SER A 65 12.11 7.74 2.81
CA SER A 65 13.44 7.30 2.39
C SER A 65 13.41 6.67 1.00
N VAL A 66 12.46 5.78 0.74
CA VAL A 66 12.32 5.13 -0.57
C VAL A 66 11.90 6.16 -1.63
N ASN A 67 10.97 7.06 -1.32
CA ASN A 67 10.56 8.09 -2.27
C ASN A 67 11.72 9.03 -2.66
N ALA A 68 12.67 9.26 -1.76
CA ALA A 68 13.86 10.07 -2.02
C ALA A 68 14.98 9.31 -2.73
N SER A 69 15.08 7.99 -2.55
CA SER A 69 16.16 7.18 -3.12
C SER A 69 15.90 6.71 -4.55
N VAL A 70 14.64 6.69 -4.99
CA VAL A 70 14.27 6.18 -6.31
C VAL A 70 13.83 7.32 -7.22
N ARG A 71 14.25 7.29 -8.48
CA ARG A 71 13.83 8.21 -9.54
C ARG A 71 12.74 7.56 -10.40
N PRO A 72 11.64 8.24 -10.73
CA PRO A 72 10.59 7.67 -11.58
C PRO A 72 11.13 7.28 -12.96
N ALA A 73 10.79 6.08 -13.42
CA ALA A 73 11.10 5.57 -14.76
C ALA A 73 10.14 4.44 -15.12
N LEU A 74 9.77 4.32 -16.41
CA LEU A 74 8.96 3.20 -16.87
C LEU A 74 9.80 1.93 -16.96
N ASP A 75 9.19 0.77 -16.68
CA ASP A 75 9.84 -0.54 -16.80
C ASP A 75 10.56 -0.78 -18.12
N ILE A 76 9.95 -0.37 -19.24
CA ILE A 76 10.54 -0.54 -20.57
C ILE A 76 11.89 0.19 -20.70
N THR A 77 12.10 1.26 -19.93
CA THR A 77 13.33 2.06 -19.95
C THR A 77 14.40 1.56 -18.99
N THR A 78 14.05 0.69 -18.04
CA THR A 78 14.96 0.14 -17.03
C THR A 78 15.30 -1.32 -17.31
N SER A 79 14.28 -2.14 -17.62
CA SER A 79 14.41 -3.59 -17.81
C SER A 79 14.29 -4.05 -19.27
N GLY A 80 13.72 -3.21 -20.14
CA GLY A 80 13.36 -3.57 -21.52
C GLY A 80 12.10 -4.43 -21.65
N LYS A 81 11.29 -4.56 -20.58
CA LYS A 81 10.02 -5.31 -20.56
C LYS A 81 8.95 -4.47 -19.88
N SER A 82 7.71 -4.49 -20.38
CA SER A 82 6.57 -3.85 -19.69
C SER A 82 6.06 -4.71 -18.52
N GLU A 83 5.52 -4.08 -17.47
CA GLU A 83 4.98 -4.73 -16.27
C GLU A 83 5.99 -5.69 -15.61
N TYR A 84 7.26 -5.27 -15.59
CA TYR A 84 8.37 -6.00 -15.03
C TYR A 84 8.55 -5.64 -13.55
N TRP A 85 7.70 -6.24 -12.71
CA TRP A 85 7.73 -6.02 -11.28
C TRP A 85 9.09 -6.41 -10.67
N SER A 86 9.81 -5.43 -10.15
CA SER A 86 11.19 -5.59 -9.69
C SER A 86 11.51 -4.77 -8.43
N LEU A 87 12.77 -4.84 -7.98
CA LEU A 87 13.28 -3.80 -7.10
C LEU A 87 13.91 -2.75 -8.03
N PRO A 88 13.93 -1.46 -7.65
CA PRO A 88 14.43 -0.40 -8.52
C PRO A 88 15.81 -0.72 -9.12
N ILE A 89 15.91 -0.62 -10.45
CA ILE A 89 17.14 -0.87 -11.22
C ILE A 89 17.87 0.46 -11.38
N ASP A 90 19.14 0.52 -10.99
CA ASP A 90 19.94 1.76 -10.98
C ASP A 90 19.24 2.92 -10.25
N SER A 91 18.53 2.60 -9.16
CA SER A 91 17.70 3.55 -8.39
C SER A 91 16.56 4.17 -9.21
N ARG A 92 16.04 3.46 -10.21
CA ARG A 92 14.93 3.88 -11.05
C ARG A 92 13.83 2.81 -11.07
N GLY A 93 12.57 3.25 -11.17
CA GLY A 93 11.41 2.36 -11.26
C GLY A 93 10.11 3.14 -11.30
N ASP A 94 8.99 2.44 -11.44
CA ASP A 94 7.63 2.99 -11.41
C ASP A 94 6.87 2.51 -10.15
N CYS A 95 5.53 2.49 -10.17
CA CYS A 95 4.74 2.43 -8.94
C CYS A 95 4.96 1.15 -8.12
N GLU A 96 5.00 0.00 -8.78
CA GLU A 96 5.21 -1.30 -8.15
C GLU A 96 6.63 -1.44 -7.60
N ASP A 97 7.64 -0.89 -8.26
CA ASP A 97 9.04 -1.00 -7.84
C ASP A 97 9.25 -0.24 -6.53
N TYR A 98 8.64 0.95 -6.40
CA TYR A 98 8.63 1.69 -5.14
C TYR A 98 7.90 0.92 -4.05
N ALA A 99 6.73 0.34 -4.36
CA ALA A 99 5.96 -0.43 -3.39
C ALA A 99 6.70 -1.71 -2.94
N LEU A 100 7.39 -2.40 -3.85
CA LEU A 100 8.23 -3.56 -3.58
C LEU A 100 9.44 -3.19 -2.71
N LEU A 101 10.12 -2.08 -3.00
CA LEU A 101 11.25 -1.64 -2.16
C LEU A 101 10.80 -1.24 -0.76
N LYS A 102 9.65 -0.57 -0.61
CA LYS A 102 9.07 -0.26 0.71
C LYS A 102 8.71 -1.53 1.47
N LEU A 103 8.09 -2.50 0.79
CA LEU A 103 7.75 -3.80 1.37
C LEU A 103 9.02 -4.50 1.88
N LYS A 104 10.04 -4.62 1.04
CA LYS A 104 11.31 -5.27 1.42
C LYS A 104 11.97 -4.57 2.61
N THR A 105 12.05 -3.25 2.57
CA THR A 105 12.67 -2.45 3.65
C THR A 105 11.93 -2.62 4.98
N LEU A 106 10.59 -2.70 4.95
CA LEU A 106 9.79 -2.95 6.16
C LEU A 106 9.99 -4.37 6.69
N LEU A 107 10.01 -5.37 5.82
CA LEU A 107 10.28 -6.77 6.20
C LEU A 107 11.66 -6.90 6.85
N ASP A 108 12.68 -6.28 6.26
CA ASP A 108 14.06 -6.27 6.79
C ASP A 108 14.16 -5.55 8.13
N SER A 109 13.25 -4.61 8.39
CA SER A 109 13.11 -3.92 9.67
C SER A 109 12.29 -4.72 10.70
N GLY A 110 11.89 -5.96 10.38
CA GLY A 110 11.11 -6.83 11.25
C GLY A 110 9.61 -6.54 11.28
N PHE A 111 9.10 -5.70 10.38
CA PHE A 111 7.65 -5.46 10.26
C PHE A 111 6.94 -6.74 9.83
N PRO A 112 5.86 -7.16 10.50
CA PRO A 112 5.24 -8.45 10.24
C PRO A 112 4.60 -8.49 8.84
N SER A 113 4.95 -9.52 8.06
CA SER A 113 4.53 -9.61 6.65
C SER A 113 3.02 -9.70 6.48
N ASN A 114 2.31 -10.23 7.49
CA ASN A 114 0.85 -10.36 7.50
C ASN A 114 0.12 -9.05 7.85
N LYS A 115 0.86 -7.96 8.06
CA LYS A 115 0.33 -6.61 8.14
C LYS A 115 0.67 -5.78 6.90
N LEU A 116 1.26 -6.38 5.86
CA LEU A 116 1.64 -5.70 4.63
C LEU A 116 1.00 -6.35 3.40
N SER A 117 0.48 -5.53 2.49
CA SER A 117 -0.21 -5.99 1.28
C SER A 117 0.06 -5.05 0.11
N MET A 118 0.41 -5.60 -1.05
CA MET A 118 0.37 -4.84 -2.30
C MET A 118 -1.09 -4.57 -2.70
N SER A 119 -1.38 -3.43 -3.33
CA SER A 119 -2.73 -3.11 -3.80
C SER A 119 -2.72 -2.39 -5.13
N VAL A 120 -3.59 -2.85 -6.03
CA VAL A 120 -3.88 -2.18 -7.31
C VAL A 120 -5.04 -1.22 -7.09
N VAL A 121 -4.83 0.03 -7.47
CA VAL A 121 -5.77 1.12 -7.26
C VAL A 121 -5.95 1.94 -8.54
N LEU A 122 -7.03 2.72 -8.58
CA LEU A 122 -7.13 3.89 -9.42
C LEU A 122 -6.78 5.12 -8.61
N ASP A 123 -5.84 5.92 -9.11
CA ASP A 123 -5.46 7.18 -8.49
C ASP A 123 -6.62 8.21 -8.53
N ARG A 124 -6.36 9.43 -8.02
CA ARG A 124 -7.38 10.50 -8.01
C ARG A 124 -7.84 10.90 -9.42
N ARG A 125 -6.99 10.73 -10.43
CA ARG A 125 -7.26 11.02 -11.84
C ARG A 125 -7.87 9.83 -12.58
N GLY A 126 -7.88 8.64 -11.97
CA GLY A 126 -8.40 7.41 -12.57
C GLY A 126 -7.34 6.57 -13.29
N ASN A 127 -6.05 6.87 -13.11
CA ASN A 127 -4.98 6.05 -13.68
C ASN A 127 -4.74 4.80 -12.83
N ASN A 128 -4.37 3.69 -13.48
CA ASN A 128 -3.88 2.51 -12.77
C ASN A 128 -2.62 2.86 -11.97
N HIS A 129 -2.54 2.33 -10.76
CA HIS A 129 -1.43 2.58 -9.84
C HIS A 129 -1.28 1.42 -8.86
N VAL A 130 -0.07 1.23 -8.32
CA VAL A 130 0.23 0.23 -7.29
C VAL A 130 0.75 0.92 -6.04
N VAL A 131 0.20 0.55 -4.88
CA VAL A 131 0.60 1.06 -3.58
C VAL A 131 0.86 -0.07 -2.59
N LEU A 132 1.56 0.26 -1.50
CA LEU A 132 1.72 -0.64 -0.37
C LEU A 132 0.73 -0.27 0.75
N LEU A 133 -0.04 -1.25 1.20
CA LEU A 133 -0.88 -1.17 2.39
C LEU A 133 -0.13 -1.67 3.63
N ALA A 134 -0.30 -0.96 4.74
CA ALA A 134 0.12 -1.37 6.07
C ALA A 134 -1.08 -1.37 7.04
N ARG A 135 -1.37 -2.53 7.64
CA ARG A 135 -2.50 -2.73 8.55
C ARG A 135 -2.09 -2.53 10.00
N LEU A 136 -2.65 -1.51 10.65
CA LEU A 136 -2.51 -1.25 12.09
C LEU A 136 -3.84 -1.46 12.81
N LYS A 137 -3.88 -1.32 14.14
CA LYS A 137 -5.12 -1.48 14.92
C LYS A 137 -6.18 -0.47 14.49
N ALA A 138 -5.74 0.76 14.20
CA ALA A 138 -6.59 1.87 13.77
C ALA A 138 -6.96 1.84 12.27
N GLY A 139 -6.65 0.76 11.53
CA GLY A 139 -7.04 0.63 10.12
C GLY A 139 -5.86 0.46 9.16
N ASP A 140 -6.17 0.58 7.87
CA ASP A 140 -5.19 0.40 6.79
C ASP A 140 -4.62 1.75 6.31
N TYR A 141 -3.30 1.78 6.21
CA TYR A 141 -2.52 2.95 5.79
C TYR A 141 -1.84 2.68 4.46
N VAL A 142 -1.69 3.73 3.66
CA VAL A 142 -1.12 3.71 2.32
C VAL A 142 0.27 4.34 2.35
N LEU A 143 1.24 3.60 1.81
CA LEU A 143 2.57 4.06 1.48
C LEU A 143 2.67 4.12 -0.05
N ASP A 144 2.97 5.30 -0.58
CA ASP A 144 2.80 5.63 -2.00
C ASP A 144 3.97 6.49 -2.49
N ASN A 145 4.40 6.31 -3.73
CA ASN A 145 5.44 7.13 -4.36
C ASN A 145 4.94 8.52 -4.77
N LEU A 146 3.63 8.69 -5.00
CA LEU A 146 3.03 9.99 -5.33
C LEU A 146 2.83 10.89 -4.11
N SER A 147 3.04 10.38 -2.89
CA SER A 147 2.91 11.13 -1.65
C SER A 147 4.02 10.83 -0.64
N GLY A 148 4.65 11.89 -0.11
CA GLY A 148 5.62 11.75 0.99
C GLY A 148 5.00 11.37 2.34
N SER A 149 3.69 11.51 2.49
CA SER A 149 2.96 11.22 3.72
C SER A 149 2.35 9.82 3.71
N VAL A 150 2.37 9.14 4.85
CA VAL A 150 1.58 7.93 5.08
C VAL A 150 0.17 8.36 5.46
N ARG A 151 -0.84 7.84 4.75
CA ARG A 151 -2.24 8.30 4.86
C ARG A 151 -3.17 7.12 5.11
N THR A 152 -4.31 7.33 5.77
CA THR A 152 -5.35 6.29 5.80
C THR A 152 -5.86 6.07 4.38
N TRP A 153 -6.30 4.85 4.06
CA TRP A 153 -6.75 4.53 2.70
C TRP A 153 -7.91 5.43 2.24
N GLU A 154 -8.84 5.80 3.12
CA GLU A 154 -9.99 6.67 2.80
C GLU A 154 -9.54 8.07 2.38
N SER A 155 -8.54 8.61 3.06
CA SER A 155 -8.08 9.98 2.84
C SER A 155 -7.28 10.15 1.54
N THR A 156 -6.84 9.05 0.91
CA THR A 156 -6.12 9.09 -0.37
C THR A 156 -6.98 9.60 -1.52
N GLY A 157 -8.29 9.34 -1.48
CA GLY A 157 -9.20 9.54 -2.62
C GLY A 157 -9.00 8.52 -3.75
N TYR A 158 -8.27 7.42 -3.50
CA TYR A 158 -8.08 6.33 -4.45
C TYR A 158 -9.26 5.36 -4.45
N THR A 159 -9.40 4.63 -5.56
CA THR A 159 -10.32 3.49 -5.64
C THR A 159 -9.51 2.20 -5.61
N PHE A 160 -9.66 1.41 -4.56
CA PHE A 160 -8.98 0.14 -4.38
C PHE A 160 -9.70 -0.95 -5.15
N LEU A 161 -9.00 -1.62 -6.08
CA LEU A 161 -9.59 -2.64 -6.95
C LEU A 161 -9.36 -4.03 -6.37
N ALA A 162 -8.09 -4.38 -6.17
CA ALA A 162 -7.66 -5.66 -5.66
C ALA A 162 -6.40 -5.52 -4.81
N SER A 163 -6.27 -6.37 -3.79
CA SER A 163 -5.12 -6.37 -2.89
C SER A 163 -4.60 -7.79 -2.71
N GLN A 164 -3.31 -7.90 -2.48
CA GLN A 164 -2.67 -9.11 -2.02
C GLN A 164 -3.33 -9.55 -0.70
N ASN A 165 -3.54 -10.85 -0.50
CA ASN A 165 -4.09 -11.33 0.75
C ASN A 165 -3.03 -11.20 1.86
N PHE A 166 -3.41 -10.58 2.98
CA PHE A 166 -2.52 -10.36 4.12
C PHE A 166 -2.01 -11.68 4.74
N SER A 167 -2.85 -12.70 4.84
CA SER A 167 -2.52 -13.99 5.47
C SER A 167 -1.99 -15.04 4.49
N ASN A 168 -2.31 -14.93 3.21
CA ASN A 168 -1.82 -15.79 2.15
C ASN A 168 -1.17 -14.92 1.07
N LYS A 169 0.13 -14.63 1.24
CA LYS A 169 0.84 -13.67 0.40
C LYS A 169 0.91 -14.06 -1.09
N GLY A 170 0.65 -15.31 -1.45
CA GLY A 170 0.57 -15.73 -2.86
C GLY A 170 -0.77 -15.43 -3.53
N ALA A 171 -1.82 -15.17 -2.75
CA ALA A 171 -3.18 -14.96 -3.24
C ALA A 171 -3.54 -13.47 -3.34
N TRP A 172 -4.49 -13.17 -4.21
CA TRP A 172 -5.05 -11.83 -4.41
C TRP A 172 -6.57 -11.85 -4.26
N GLN A 173 -7.14 -10.74 -3.80
CA GLN A 173 -8.57 -10.61 -3.55
C GLN A 173 -9.10 -9.26 -3.99
N VAL A 174 -10.34 -9.27 -4.45
CA VAL A 174 -11.11 -8.07 -4.80
C VAL A 174 -11.40 -7.27 -3.53
N THR A 175 -11.06 -5.97 -3.54
CA THR A 175 -11.29 -5.05 -2.43
C THR A 175 -12.44 -4.08 -2.70
N LEU A 176 -12.51 -3.52 -3.92
CA LEU A 176 -13.55 -2.59 -4.39
C LEU A 176 -14.03 -1.58 -3.34
N ALA A 177 -13.18 -0.60 -3.04
CA ALA A 177 -13.49 0.47 -2.09
C ALA A 177 -13.05 1.84 -2.62
N GLY A 178 -13.71 2.92 -2.21
CA GLY A 178 -13.38 4.30 -2.61
C GLY A 178 -14.27 4.89 -3.71
N PRO A 179 -13.96 6.09 -4.21
CA PRO A 179 -14.92 6.94 -4.94
C PRO A 179 -15.50 6.34 -6.23
N ARG A 180 -14.76 5.47 -6.92
CA ARG A 180 -15.18 4.85 -8.19
C ARG A 180 -15.58 3.39 -8.05
N ALA A 181 -15.62 2.83 -6.84
CA ALA A 181 -15.83 1.39 -6.63
C ALA A 181 -17.14 0.90 -7.27
N GLY A 182 -18.21 1.70 -7.22
CA GLY A 182 -19.52 1.36 -7.81
C GLY A 182 -19.49 1.14 -9.33
N GLN A 183 -18.47 1.62 -10.04
CA GLN A 183 -18.31 1.39 -11.49
C GLN A 183 -17.90 -0.05 -11.82
N PHE A 184 -17.43 -0.81 -10.82
CA PHE A 184 -16.87 -2.16 -10.99
C PHE A 184 -17.65 -3.23 -10.21
N SER A 185 -18.72 -2.87 -9.51
CA SER A 185 -19.49 -3.79 -8.66
C SER A 185 -20.39 -4.77 -9.44
N GLY A 186 -20.52 -4.61 -10.77
CA GLY A 186 -21.38 -5.43 -11.64
C GLY A 186 -20.66 -6.46 -12.52
N THR A 187 -19.34 -6.63 -12.33
CA THR A 187 -18.49 -7.59 -13.04
C THR A 187 -17.88 -8.58 -12.05
#